data_AF-A0A016UNB0-F1
#
_entry.id   AF-A0A016UNB0-F1
#
_cell.length_a   1.000
_cell.length_b   1.000
_cell.length_c   1.000
_cell.angle_alpha   90.00
_cell.angle_beta   90.00
_cell.angle_gamma   90.00
#
_symmetry.space_group_name_H-M   'P 1'
#
loop_
_entity.id
_entity.type
_entity.pdbx_description
1 polymer ?
#
loop_
_entity_poly.entity_id
_entity_poly.type
_entity_poly.pdbx_seq_one_letter_code
_entity_poly.pdbx_strand_id
1 'polypeptide(L)'
;MNPGPGSCFQPKKGLRPKERWAHIKFEVSCFGNDAQSDTGDNWQVVCDTEEWLETEPVKFKHVDTGVYLALSGQQFGRPIHGQREVVGTDGATSGGKWKAAEGVFMKRNKE
;
A
#
# COMPACT_ATOMS: atom_id res chain seq x y z
N MET A 1 44.84 -45.93 -14.11
CA MET A 1 43.87 -47.02 -13.82
C MET A 1 42.90 -46.51 -12.75
N ASN A 2 41.61 -46.77 -12.93
CA ASN A 2 40.46 -46.25 -12.18
C ASN A 2 40.47 -46.58 -10.67
N PRO A 3 39.75 -45.81 -9.83
CA PRO A 3 38.31 -46.05 -9.59
C PRO A 3 37.43 -44.80 -9.69
N GLY A 4 36.17 -44.97 -10.15
CA GLY A 4 35.09 -43.96 -10.03
C GLY A 4 34.37 -44.06 -8.66
N PRO A 5 33.05 -43.82 -8.56
CA PRO A 5 32.23 -42.71 -9.08
C PRO A 5 31.58 -41.93 -7.91
N GLY A 6 31.21 -40.66 -8.10
CA GLY A 6 30.60 -39.88 -7.00
C GLY A 6 30.02 -38.54 -7.44
N SER A 7 28.81 -38.60 -8.00
CA SER A 7 27.84 -37.53 -8.18
C SER A 7 27.97 -36.32 -7.24
N CYS A 8 28.02 -35.11 -7.82
CA CYS A 8 27.00 -34.10 -7.49
C CYS A 8 26.82 -33.16 -8.68
N PHE A 9 25.79 -33.44 -9.48
CA PHE A 9 25.18 -32.46 -10.37
C PHE A 9 24.69 -31.31 -9.49
N GLN A 10 25.41 -30.19 -9.49
CA GLN A 10 24.86 -28.95 -8.96
C GLN A 10 23.68 -28.57 -9.86
N PRO A 11 22.44 -28.49 -9.35
CA PRO A 11 21.36 -27.93 -10.14
C PRO A 11 21.69 -26.45 -10.38
N LYS A 12 21.93 -26.08 -11.64
CA LYS A 12 21.83 -24.69 -12.08
C LYS A 12 20.38 -24.22 -11.85
N LYS A 13 20.05 -23.79 -10.64
CA LYS A 13 18.84 -23.00 -10.39
C LYS A 13 19.12 -21.61 -10.94
N GLY A 14 18.87 -21.45 -12.23
CA GLY A 14 18.58 -20.16 -12.83
C GLY A 14 17.32 -19.61 -12.15
N LEU A 15 17.49 -18.90 -11.05
CA LEU A 15 16.49 -17.98 -10.55
C LEU A 15 16.53 -16.78 -11.48
N ARG A 16 15.81 -16.86 -12.60
CA ARG A 16 15.16 -15.66 -13.12
C ARG A 16 14.11 -15.31 -12.06
N PRO A 17 14.20 -14.17 -11.35
CA PRO A 17 13.09 -13.73 -10.53
C PRO A 17 11.88 -13.70 -11.47
N LYS A 18 10.85 -14.47 -11.12
CA LYS A 18 9.59 -14.48 -11.86
C LYS A 18 9.11 -13.03 -11.92
N GLU A 19 9.22 -12.46 -13.10
CA GLU A 19 8.69 -11.14 -13.42
C GLU A 19 7.20 -11.14 -13.04
N ARG A 20 6.82 -10.13 -12.25
CA ARG A 20 5.45 -9.75 -11.89
C ARG A 20 4.63 -10.87 -11.22
N TRP A 21 4.74 -10.93 -9.90
CA TRP A 21 3.49 -10.97 -9.14
C TRP A 21 2.76 -9.65 -9.47
N ALA A 22 1.72 -9.70 -10.29
CA ALA A 22 0.77 -8.61 -10.30
C ALA A 22 0.24 -8.54 -8.87
N HIS A 23 0.67 -7.55 -8.10
CA HIS A 23 0.10 -7.29 -6.79
C HIS A 23 -1.40 -7.14 -7.00
N ILE A 24 -2.19 -7.98 -6.33
CA ILE A 24 -3.64 -7.85 -6.34
C ILE A 24 -3.93 -6.46 -5.78
N LYS A 25 -4.69 -5.68 -6.55
CA LYS A 25 -5.09 -4.34 -6.16
C LYS A 25 -6.55 -4.39 -5.75
N PHE A 26 -6.83 -3.81 -4.60
CA PHE A 26 -8.19 -3.65 -4.10
C PHE A 26 -8.74 -2.30 -4.57
N GLU A 27 -10.00 -2.28 -4.94
CA GLU A 27 -10.71 -1.03 -5.22
C GLU A 27 -10.79 -0.18 -3.94
N VAL A 28 -10.68 1.14 -4.11
CA VAL A 28 -10.94 2.12 -3.07
C VAL A 28 -11.96 3.10 -3.64
N SER A 29 -13.02 3.36 -2.89
CA SER A 29 -14.13 4.21 -3.31
C SER A 29 -14.58 5.12 -2.18
N CYS A 30 -15.42 6.10 -2.50
CA CYS A 30 -16.13 6.92 -1.51
C CYS A 30 -17.57 6.42 -1.46
N PHE A 31 -17.98 5.88 -0.32
CA PHE A 31 -19.30 5.26 -0.15
C PHE A 31 -20.10 5.93 0.97
N GLY A 32 -21.43 6.01 0.79
CA GLY A 32 -22.35 6.39 1.84
C GLY A 32 -22.28 7.85 2.31
N ASN A 33 -22.71 8.05 3.56
CA ASN A 33 -22.72 9.29 4.34
C ASN A 33 -22.65 8.92 5.83
N ASP A 34 -22.68 9.90 6.73
CA ASP A 34 -22.58 9.68 8.18
C ASP A 34 -23.57 8.64 8.75
N ALA A 35 -24.77 8.52 8.18
CA ALA A 35 -25.78 7.55 8.62
C ALA A 35 -25.57 6.14 8.04
N GLN A 36 -24.72 6.01 7.02
CA GLN A 36 -24.44 4.75 6.31
C GLN A 36 -23.01 4.26 6.55
N SER A 37 -22.23 4.97 7.38
CA SER A 37 -20.85 4.59 7.64
C SER A 37 -20.76 3.27 8.41
N ASP A 38 -19.83 2.42 8.01
CA ASP A 38 -19.60 1.10 8.60
C ASP A 38 -18.10 0.81 8.83
N THR A 39 -17.74 -0.45 9.11
CA THR A 39 -16.35 -0.80 9.41
C THR A 39 -15.41 -0.67 8.20
N GLY A 40 -15.96 -0.67 6.98
CA GLY A 40 -15.22 -0.46 5.74
C GLY A 40 -14.71 0.98 5.54
N ASP A 41 -15.14 1.91 6.39
CA ASP A 41 -14.62 3.29 6.40
C ASP A 41 -13.43 3.48 7.34
N ASN A 42 -13.08 2.44 8.12
CA ASN A 42 -12.03 2.55 9.13
C ASN A 42 -10.62 2.37 8.53
N TRP A 43 -9.82 3.43 8.62
CA TRP A 43 -8.41 3.43 8.23
C TRP A 43 -7.51 3.76 9.42
N GLN A 44 -6.59 2.85 9.72
CA GLN A 44 -5.55 3.07 10.72
C GLN A 44 -4.44 3.95 10.15
N VAL A 45 -4.11 5.03 10.85
CA VAL A 45 -2.92 5.85 10.57
C VAL A 45 -1.68 5.12 11.08
N VAL A 46 -0.73 4.90 10.19
CA VAL A 46 0.57 4.30 10.50
C VAL A 46 1.65 5.35 10.25
N CYS A 47 2.28 5.79 11.33
CA CYS A 47 3.37 6.75 11.32
C CYS A 47 4.52 6.24 12.20
N ASP A 48 5.73 6.74 11.96
CA ASP A 48 6.92 6.31 12.69
C ASP A 48 7.06 7.02 14.05
N THR A 49 6.25 8.06 14.27
CA THR A 49 6.18 8.87 15.48
C THR A 49 5.02 8.43 16.38
N GLU A 50 5.01 8.87 17.64
CA GLU A 50 3.92 8.58 18.58
C GLU A 50 2.60 9.27 18.19
N GLU A 51 2.71 10.44 17.56
CA GLU A 51 1.57 11.22 17.08
C GLU A 51 1.71 11.50 15.58
N TRP A 52 0.60 11.69 14.87
CA TRP A 52 0.63 12.11 13.47
C TRP A 52 1.08 13.58 13.39
N LEU A 53 2.32 13.77 12.95
CA LEU A 53 2.88 15.08 12.67
C LEU A 53 2.65 15.47 11.20
N GLU A 54 2.30 16.73 10.96
CA GLU A 54 2.06 17.28 9.62
C GLU A 54 3.28 17.14 8.70
N THR A 55 4.48 17.31 9.26
CA THR A 55 5.73 17.28 8.49
C THR A 55 6.13 15.88 8.04
N GLU A 56 5.62 14.85 8.73
CA GLU A 56 6.04 13.46 8.57
C GLU A 56 5.11 12.68 7.64
N PRO A 57 5.66 11.75 6.84
CA PRO A 57 4.85 10.88 6.02
C PRO A 57 4.09 9.87 6.87
N VAL A 58 2.86 9.58 6.46
CA VAL A 58 2.00 8.54 7.03
C VAL A 58 1.60 7.52 5.98
N LYS A 59 1.11 6.37 6.44
CA LYS A 59 0.42 5.38 5.61
C LYS A 59 -0.96 5.15 6.22
N PHE A 60 -1.91 4.75 5.38
CA PHE A 60 -3.24 4.37 5.83
C PHE A 60 -3.43 2.89 5.58
N LYS A 61 -3.77 2.13 6.63
CA LYS A 61 -4.07 0.70 6.55
C LYS A 61 -5.56 0.48 6.80
N HIS A 62 -6.25 -0.13 5.85
CA HIS A 62 -7.65 -0.48 6.01
C HIS A 62 -7.80 -1.54 7.11
N VAL A 63 -8.69 -1.31 8.07
CA VAL A 63 -8.78 -2.16 9.27
C VAL A 63 -9.27 -3.57 8.92
N ASP A 64 -10.31 -3.68 8.10
CA ASP A 64 -10.98 -4.96 7.84
C ASP A 64 -10.19 -5.88 6.89
N THR A 65 -9.53 -5.30 5.88
CA THR A 65 -8.80 -6.07 4.86
C THR A 65 -7.29 -6.08 5.06
N GLY A 66 -6.76 -5.16 5.87
CA GLY A 66 -5.34 -5.05 6.15
C GLY A 66 -4.49 -4.44 5.02
N VAL A 67 -5.10 -4.02 3.92
CA VAL A 67 -4.42 -3.41 2.77
C VAL A 67 -3.99 -1.98 3.05
N TYR A 68 -2.98 -1.50 2.34
CA TYR A 68 -2.48 -0.14 2.44
C TYR A 68 -2.98 0.73 1.29
N LEU A 69 -3.41 1.95 1.60
CA LEU A 69 -3.79 2.96 0.61
C LEU A 69 -2.55 3.39 -0.19
N ALA A 70 -2.60 3.22 -1.51
CA ALA A 70 -1.48 3.54 -2.38
C ALA A 70 -1.92 4.04 -3.76
N LEU A 71 -1.02 4.76 -4.42
CA LEU A 71 -1.10 5.02 -5.84
C LEU A 71 -0.60 3.81 -6.62
N SER A 72 -1.40 3.38 -7.59
CA SER A 72 -1.10 2.22 -8.43
C SER A 72 0.04 2.48 -9.44
N GLY A 73 0.35 3.75 -9.69
CA GLY A 73 1.26 4.23 -10.74
C GLY A 73 0.58 4.39 -12.11
N GLN A 74 -0.65 3.91 -12.29
CA GLN A 74 -1.45 4.15 -13.48
C GLN A 74 -2.17 5.51 -13.41
N GLN A 75 -2.53 6.03 -14.58
CA GLN A 75 -3.31 7.24 -14.75
C GLN A 75 -4.49 6.95 -15.67
N PHE A 76 -5.63 7.58 -15.38
CA PHE A 76 -6.82 7.44 -16.20
C PHE A 76 -6.75 8.31 -17.46
N GLY A 77 -7.44 7.84 -18.50
CA GLY A 77 -7.72 8.60 -19.71
C GLY A 77 -9.01 9.44 -19.58
N ARG A 78 -9.68 9.72 -20.71
CA ARG A 78 -10.99 10.41 -20.68
C ARG A 78 -12.03 9.57 -19.93
N PRO A 79 -12.97 10.19 -19.17
CA PRO A 79 -13.19 11.64 -19.00
C PRO A 79 -12.33 12.32 -17.92
N ILE A 80 -11.56 11.56 -17.14
CA ILE A 80 -10.81 12.04 -15.96
C ILE A 80 -9.29 12.00 -16.22
N HIS A 81 -8.89 12.55 -17.38
CA HIS A 81 -7.54 12.39 -17.89
C HIS A 81 -6.48 12.97 -16.94
N GLY A 82 -5.46 12.16 -16.63
CA GLY A 82 -4.33 12.55 -15.78
C GLY A 82 -4.56 12.33 -14.28
N GLN A 83 -5.77 11.94 -13.87
CA GLN A 83 -5.99 11.50 -12.49
C GLN A 83 -5.27 10.16 -12.24
N ARG A 84 -4.66 9.99 -11.08
CA ARG A 84 -3.94 8.77 -10.70
C ARG A 84 -4.89 7.77 -10.07
N GLU A 85 -4.68 6.49 -10.39
CA GLU A 85 -5.44 5.39 -9.80
C GLU A 85 -5.02 5.17 -8.33
N VAL A 86 -6.00 5.24 -7.44
CA VAL A 86 -5.86 4.95 -6.00
C VAL A 86 -6.37 3.53 -5.75
N VAL A 87 -5.60 2.73 -5.00
CA VAL A 87 -5.89 1.32 -4.74
C VAL A 87 -5.45 0.91 -3.33
N GLY A 88 -5.95 -0.24 -2.86
CA GLY A 88 -5.42 -0.97 -1.72
C GLY A 88 -4.37 -2.01 -2.16
N THR A 89 -3.24 -2.10 -1.45
CA THR A 89 -2.19 -3.10 -1.69
C THR A 89 -1.88 -3.95 -0.45
N ASP A 90 -1.60 -5.25 -0.62
CA ASP A 90 -1.30 -6.19 0.48
C ASP A 90 -0.08 -5.83 1.36
N GLY A 91 0.73 -4.87 0.93
CA GLY A 91 1.85 -4.35 1.69
C GLY A 91 2.08 -2.87 1.46
N ALA A 92 2.87 -2.25 2.32
CA ALA A 92 3.26 -0.85 2.16
C ALA A 92 4.15 -0.68 0.91
N THR A 93 3.81 0.30 0.07
CA THR A 93 4.57 0.64 -1.14
C THR A 93 5.13 2.06 -1.05
N SER A 94 6.04 2.42 -1.96
CA SER A 94 6.51 3.80 -2.08
C SER A 94 5.38 4.77 -2.48
N GLY A 95 4.41 4.30 -3.26
CA GLY A 95 3.21 5.05 -3.64
C GLY A 95 2.15 5.17 -2.54
N GLY A 96 2.35 4.54 -1.39
CA GLY A 96 1.47 4.61 -0.22
C GLY A 96 1.99 5.49 0.92
N LYS A 97 3.02 6.30 0.66
CA LYS A 97 3.47 7.34 1.58
C LYS A 97 2.72 8.64 1.29
N TRP A 98 1.91 9.07 2.24
CA TRP A 98 1.09 10.27 2.16
C TRP A 98 1.60 11.32 3.13
N LYS A 99 1.38 12.59 2.83
CA LYS A 99 1.76 13.69 3.71
C LYS A 99 0.63 14.71 3.73
N ALA A 100 0.25 15.14 4.94
CA ALA A 100 -0.64 16.28 5.10
C ALA A 100 0.08 17.53 4.57
N ALA A 101 -0.61 18.33 3.76
CA ALA A 101 -0.01 19.50 3.12
C ALA A 101 -0.69 20.79 3.58
N GLU A 102 -1.97 20.95 3.26
CA GLU A 102 -2.77 22.11 3.65
C GLU A 102 -3.96 21.64 4.48
N GLY A 103 -4.25 22.31 5.60
CA GLY A 103 -5.32 21.92 6.51
C GLY A 103 -5.61 22.92 7.61
N VAL A 104 -6.77 22.76 8.26
CA VAL A 104 -7.16 23.52 9.46
C VAL A 104 -7.08 22.57 10.65
N PHE A 105 -6.10 22.78 11.53
CA PHE A 105 -5.88 21.93 12.69
C PHE A 105 -6.57 22.51 13.93
N MET A 106 -7.51 21.75 14.47
CA MET A 106 -8.21 22.14 15.69
C MET A 106 -7.30 21.94 16.90
N LYS A 107 -7.35 22.88 17.85
CA LYS A 107 -6.59 22.78 19.10
C LYS A 107 -7.00 21.50 19.84
N ARG A 108 -6.02 20.77 20.37
CA ARG A 108 -6.28 19.65 21.30
C ARG A 108 -7.14 20.17 22.46
N ASN A 109 -8.28 19.54 22.71
CA ASN A 109 -8.98 19.75 23.97
C ASN A 109 -8.02 19.32 25.08
N LYS A 110 -7.70 20.26 25.97
CA LYS A 110 -7.04 19.93 27.23
C LYS A 110 -8.15 19.39 28.13
N GLU A 111 -8.03 18.13 28.57
CA GLU A 111 -8.63 17.75 29.85
C GLU A 111 -7.95 18.52 30.99
#